data_AF-A0A7Y6ESQ9-F1
#
_entry.id   AF-A0A7Y6ESQ9-F1
#
_cell.length_a   1.000
_cell.length_b   1.000
_cell.length_c   1.000
_cell.angle_alpha   90.00
_cell.angle_beta   90.00
_cell.angle_gamma   90.00
#
_symmetry.space_group_name_H-M   'P 1'
#
loop_
_entity.id
_entity.type
_entity.pdbx_description
1 polymer ?
#
loop_
_entity_poly.entity_id
_entity_poly.type
_entity_poly.pdbx_seq_one_letter_code
_entity_poly.pdbx_strand_id
1 'polypeptide(L)' 'MKNWKRMLLSLTISVGLLASAAPAMAAPQGTSVKVNDQAVEYTVGAPINNKGTTLVPLRSTLEA' A
#
# COMPACT_ATOMS: atom_id res chain seq x y z
N MET A 1 -14.24 43.83 14.10
CA MET A 1 -13.32 42.66 14.09
C MET A 1 -14.01 41.29 14.32
N LYS A 2 -15.32 41.11 14.09
CA LYS A 2 -16.03 39.85 14.46
C LYS A 2 -16.05 38.78 13.35
N ASN A 3 -16.04 39.23 12.11
CA ASN A 3 -16.08 38.44 10.87
C ASN A 3 -14.68 37.86 10.52
N TRP A 4 -13.61 38.54 10.91
CA TRP A 4 -12.23 38.06 10.70
C TRP A 4 -11.92 36.80 11.51
N LYS A 5 -12.41 36.72 12.75
CA LYS A 5 -12.30 35.51 13.59
C LYS A 5 -13.05 34.31 13.02
N ARG A 6 -14.20 34.54 12.36
CA ARG A 6 -14.96 33.47 11.67
C ARG A 6 -14.26 32.97 10.42
N MET A 7 -13.63 33.87 9.66
CA MET A 7 -12.86 33.52 8.47
C MET A 7 -11.62 32.69 8.81
N LEU A 8 -10.92 33.03 9.90
CA LEU A 8 -9.82 32.22 10.43
C LEU A 8 -10.31 30.85 10.90
N LEU A 9 -11.46 30.79 11.56
CA LEU A 9 -12.04 29.53 12.00
C LEU A 9 -12.45 28.62 10.84
N SER A 10 -13.03 29.15 9.76
CA SER A 10 -13.32 28.35 8.57
C SER A 10 -12.06 27.86 7.87
N LEU A 11 -10.99 28.66 7.89
CA LEU A 11 -9.72 28.29 7.25
C LEU A 11 -9.03 27.14 8.00
N THR A 12 -9.02 27.16 9.33
CA THR A 12 -8.41 26.09 10.14
C THR A 12 -9.16 24.77 10.02
N ILE A 13 -10.49 24.80 9.94
CA ILE A 13 -11.31 23.58 9.77
C ILE A 13 -11.05 22.93 8.41
N SER A 14 -10.97 23.72 7.33
CA SER A 14 -10.68 23.22 5.99
C SER A 14 -9.27 22.61 5.88
N VAL A 15 -8.26 23.24 6.48
CA VAL A 15 -6.89 22.69 6.52
C VAL A 15 -6.84 21.40 7.34
N GLY A 16 -7.57 21.32 8.45
CA GLY A 16 -7.65 20.12 9.28
C GLY A 16 -8.24 18.91 8.54
N LEU A 17 -9.29 19.13 7.75
CA LEU A 17 -9.90 18.09 6.91
C LEU A 17 -9.03 17.69 5.71
N LEU A 18 -8.23 18.62 5.17
CA LEU A 18 -7.30 18.31 4.07
C LEU A 18 -6.12 17.46 4.55
N ALA A 19 -5.68 17.65 5.80
CA ALA A 19 -4.61 16.86 6.41
C ALA A 19 -5.04 15.43 6.76
N SER A 20 -6.32 15.19 7.09
CA SER A 20 -6.85 13.85 7.35
C SER A 20 -7.22 13.07 6.09
N ALA A 21 -7.29 13.74 4.93
CA ALA A 21 -7.58 13.13 3.63
C ALA A 21 -6.32 12.63 2.90
N ALA A 22 -5.22 12.36 3.62
CA ALA A 22 -4.11 11.62 3.03
C ALA A 22 -4.63 10.24 2.62
N PRO A 23 -4.59 9.88 1.32
CA PRO A 23 -4.95 8.53 0.91
C PRO A 23 -4.09 7.56 1.70
N ALA A 24 -4.72 6.62 2.41
CA ALA A 24 -4.02 5.44 2.87
C ALA A 24 -3.55 4.70 1.62
N MET A 25 -2.35 5.02 1.17
CA MET A 25 -1.69 4.33 0.07
C MET A 25 -1.54 2.90 0.55
N ALA A 26 -2.37 2.00 0.01
CA ALA A 26 -2.22 0.57 0.23
C ALA A 26 -0.80 0.23 -0.21
N ALA A 27 0.05 -0.17 0.75
CA ALA A 27 1.39 -0.63 0.45
C ALA A 27 1.28 -1.75 -0.59
N PRO A 28 2.22 -1.83 -1.56
CA PRO A 28 2.27 -2.94 -2.50
C PRO A 28 2.15 -4.23 -1.72
N GLN A 29 1.04 -4.97 -1.92
CA GLN A 29 0.83 -6.22 -1.22
C GLN A 29 1.91 -7.18 -1.70
N GLY A 30 2.89 -7.45 -0.84
CA GLY A 30 3.94 -8.42 -1.12
C GLY A 30 3.30 -9.74 -1.49
N THR A 31 3.58 -10.23 -2.69
CA THR A 31 3.02 -11.50 -3.15
C THR A 31 3.85 -12.62 -2.53
N SER A 32 3.33 -13.21 -1.46
CA SER A 32 3.91 -14.38 -0.80
C SER A 32 3.27 -15.64 -1.37
N VAL A 33 4.10 -16.60 -1.80
CA VAL A 33 3.68 -17.89 -2.33
C VAL A 33 3.99 -18.96 -1.29
N LYS A 34 3.02 -19.84 -1.03
CA LYS A 34 3.21 -20.99 -0.14
C LYS A 34 3.24 -22.27 -0.95
N VAL A 35 4.19 -23.15 -0.67
CA VAL A 35 4.27 -24.51 -1.22
C VAL A 35 4.21 -25.47 -0.02
N ASN A 36 3.26 -26.41 -0.02
CA ASN A 36 3.06 -27.34 1.11
C ASN A 36 2.96 -26.64 2.49
N ASP A 37 2.22 -25.54 2.57
CA ASP A 37 2.09 -24.69 3.76
C ASP A 37 3.35 -23.98 4.26
N GLN A 38 4.50 -24.18 3.61
CA GLN A 38 5.72 -23.42 3.86
C GLN A 38 5.79 -22.19 2.96
N ALA A 39 6.13 -21.04 3.55
CA ALA A 39 6.33 -19.81 2.78
C ALA A 39 7.65 -19.90 2.02
N VAL A 40 7.60 -19.73 0.70
CA VAL A 40 8.79 -19.78 -0.14
C VAL A 40 9.54 -18.45 -0.04
N GLU A 41 10.81 -18.51 0.39
CA GLU A 41 11.69 -17.35 0.40
C GLU A 41 12.36 -17.21 -0.97
N TYR A 42 11.98 -16.15 -1.69
CA TYR A 42 12.53 -15.87 -3.01
C TYR A 42 13.78 -15.01 -2.90
N THR A 43 14.96 -15.63 -2.96
CA THR A 43 16.25 -14.92 -2.96
C THR A 43 16.56 -14.25 -4.30
N VAL A 44 16.00 -14.76 -5.41
CA VAL A 44 16.23 -14.24 -6.78
C VAL A 44 14.90 -14.06 -7.51
N GLY A 45 14.48 -12.81 -7.67
CA GLY A 45 13.21 -12.43 -8.31
C GLY A 45 12.02 -12.62 -7.36
N ALA A 46 11.33 -11.55 -7.00
CA ALA A 46 10.11 -11.65 -6.23
C ALA A 46 8.94 -12.09 -7.13
N PRO A 47 7.91 -12.78 -6.60
CA PRO A 47 6.65 -12.92 -7.29
C PRO A 47 6.09 -11.54 -7.66
N ILE A 48 5.48 -11.42 -8.82
CA ILE A 48 4.93 -10.16 -9.32
C ILE A 48 3.47 -10.37 -9.70
N ASN A 49 2.59 -9.53 -9.15
CA ASN A 49 1.20 -9.49 -9.62
C ASN A 49 1.12 -8.66 -10.90
N ASN A 50 0.85 -9.31 -12.02
CA ASN A 50 0.58 -8.68 -13.30
C ASN A 50 -0.91 -8.82 -13.63
N LYS A 51 -1.68 -7.76 -13.39
CA LYS A 51 -3.11 -7.65 -13.76
C LYS A 51 -3.96 -8.84 -13.26
N GLY A 52 -3.72 -9.30 -12.03
CA GLY A 52 -4.45 -10.42 -11.43
C GLY A 52 -3.82 -11.79 -11.68
N THR A 53 -2.72 -11.87 -12.43
CA THR A 53 -1.91 -13.08 -12.57
C THR A 53 -0.63 -12.93 -11.76
N THR A 54 -0.37 -13.84 -10.83
CA THR A 54 0.89 -13.87 -10.07
C THR A 54 1.95 -14.64 -10.86
N LEU A 55 2.95 -13.93 -11.36
CA LEU A 55 4.13 -14.52 -12.01
C LEU A 55 5.11 -14.93 -10.91
N VAL A 56 5.52 -16.21 -10.92
CA VAL A 56 6.48 -16.77 -9.96
C VAL A 56 7.76 -17.22 -10.66
N PRO A 57 8.94 -16.97 -10.09
CA PRO A 57 10.19 -17.51 -10.64
C PRO A 57 10.18 -19.04 -10.58
N LEU A 58 10.29 -19.68 -11.74
CA LEU A 58 10.17 -21.14 -11.85
C LEU A 58 11.28 -21.88 -11.09
N ARG A 59 12.54 -21.45 -11.23
CA ARG A 59 13.68 -22.10 -10.57
C ARG A 59 13.53 -22.09 -9.05
N SER A 60 13.32 -20.91 -8.48
CA SER A 60 13.19 -20.75 -7.04
C SER A 60 11.92 -21.39 -6.47
N THR A 61 10.84 -21.50 -7.24
CA THR A 61 9.62 -22.20 -6.79
C THR A 61 9.78 -23.72 -6.84
N LEU A 62 10.63 -24.26 -7.71
CA LEU A 62 10.89 -25.71 -7.82
C LEU A 62 11.93 -26.21 -6.83
N GLU A 63 12.81 -25.33 -6.33
CA GLU A 63 13.81 -25.65 -5.30
C GLU A 63 13.25 -25.57 -3.87
N ALA A 64 12.06 -24.98 -3.71
CA ALA A 64 11.41 -24.73 -2.43
C ALA A 64 10.55 -25.89 -1.93
#